data_AF-A0A1G2URP3-F1
#
_entry.id   AF-A0A1G2URP3-F1
#
_cell.length_a   1.000
_cell.length_b   1.000
_cell.length_c   1.000
_cell.angle_alpha   90.00
_cell.angle_beta   90.00
_cell.angle_gamma   90.00
#
_symmetry.space_group_name_H-M   'P 1'
#
loop_
_entity.id
_entity.type
_entity.pdbx_description
1 polymer ?
#
loop_
_entity_poly.entity_id
_entity_poly.type
_entity_poly.pdbx_seq_one_letter_code
_entity_poly.pdbx_strand_id
1 'polypeptide(L)' 'MKKSSFIHGVSIVAGIWGVLALIGAWLAGENGTIFGFSQQHCFYDAIVLELISVSAGICAIYRRQLEREG' A
#
# COMPACT_ATOMS: atom_id res chain seq x y z
N MET A 1 18.83 -11.82 2.48
CA MET A 1 18.34 -10.54 3.05
C MET A 1 17.58 -10.81 4.33
N LYS A 2 17.73 -9.99 5.39
CA LYS A 2 16.94 -10.14 6.61
C LYS A 2 15.45 -10.03 6.27
N LYS A 3 14.63 -10.96 6.75
CA LYS A 3 13.21 -11.05 6.38
C LYS A 3 12.43 -9.78 6.76
N SER A 4 12.89 -9.07 7.80
CA SER A 4 12.39 -7.74 8.16
C SER A 4 12.53 -6.70 7.03
N SER A 5 13.65 -6.68 6.32
CA SER A 5 13.90 -5.67 5.28
C SER A 5 13.01 -5.88 4.04
N PHE A 6 12.65 -7.14 3.76
CA PHE A 6 11.73 -7.47 2.68
C PHE A 6 10.31 -6.97 2.98
N ILE A 7 9.79 -7.25 4.18
CA ILE A 7 8.44 -6.83 4.59
C ILE A 7 8.34 -5.30 4.65
N HIS A 8 9.41 -4.62 5.10
CA HIS A 8 9.46 -3.16 5.08
C HIS A 8 9.42 -2.58 3.65
N GLY A 9 10.14 -3.21 2.71
CA GLY A 9 10.08 -2.83 1.30
C GLY A 9 8.68 -3.00 0.71
N VAL A 10 7.99 -4.09 1.02
CA VAL A 10 6.61 -4.34 0.59
C VAL A 10 5.66 -3.26 1.13
N SER A 11 5.81 -2.85 2.39
CA SER A 11 5.05 -1.75 2.97
C SER A 11 5.20 -0.45 2.17
N ILE A 12 6.43 -0.05 1.84
CA ILE A 12 6.71 1.17 1.08
C ILE A 12 6.08 1.10 -0.32
N VAL A 13 6.27 -0.01 -1.03
CA VAL A 13 5.74 -0.17 -2.39
C VAL A 13 4.21 -0.16 -2.39
N ALA A 14 3.58 -0.87 -1.46
CA ALA A 14 2.13 -0.89 -1.32
C ALA A 14 1.57 0.51 -1.01
N GLY A 15 2.21 1.27 -0.11
CA GLY A 15 1.79 2.64 0.21
C GLY A 15 1.90 3.60 -0.97
N ILE A 16 3.02 3.55 -1.72
CA ILE A 16 3.18 4.38 -2.92
C ILE A 16 2.10 4.06 -3.96
N TRP A 17 1.82 2.77 -4.16
CA TRP A 17 0.79 2.35 -5.12
C TRP A 17 -0.63 2.71 -4.67
N GLY A 18 -0.90 2.68 -3.37
CA GLY A 18 -2.17 3.13 -2.78
C GLY A 18 -2.41 4.63 -3.00
N VAL A 19 -1.39 5.45 -2.75
CA VAL A 19 -1.45 6.91 -3.02
C VAL A 19 -1.65 7.19 -4.51
N LEU A 20 -0.96 6.46 -5.40
CA LEU A 20 -1.15 6.60 -6.85
C LEU A 20 -2.56 6.21 -7.28
N ALA A 21 -3.14 5.13 -6.72
CA ALA A 21 -4.50 4.73 -7.00
C ALA A 21 -5.51 5.79 -6.53
N LEU A 22 -5.27 6.44 -5.39
CA LEU A 22 -6.11 7.54 -4.88
C LEU A 22 -6.04 8.77 -5.81
N ILE A 23 -4.84 9.15 -6.24
CA ILE A 23 -4.66 10.23 -7.24
C ILE A 23 -5.38 9.88 -8.54
N GLY A 24 -5.28 8.63 -8.99
CA GLY A 24 -6.01 8.13 -10.15
C GLY A 24 -7.52 8.25 -9.98
N ALA A 25 -8.06 7.91 -8.82
CA ALA A 25 -9.48 8.04 -8.51
C ALA A 25 -9.96 9.50 -8.54
N TRP A 26 -9.13 10.45 -8.08
CA TRP A 26 -9.42 11.88 -8.19
C TRP A 26 -9.40 12.38 -9.62
N LEU A 27 -8.41 11.95 -10.41
CA LEU A 27 -8.28 12.31 -11.83
C LEU A 27 -9.37 11.70 -12.70
N ALA A 28 -9.87 10.51 -12.36
CA ALA A 28 -10.99 9.88 -13.07
C ALA A 28 -12.25 10.76 -13.01
N GLY A 29 -12.48 11.50 -11.92
CA GLY A 29 -13.68 12.32 -11.74
C GLY A 29 -14.95 11.50 -11.52
N GLU A 30 -16.06 12.18 -11.23
CA GLU A 30 -17.33 11.56 -10.85
C GLU A 30 -17.89 10.68 -11.99
N ASN A 31 -18.04 9.37 -11.73
CA ASN A 31 -18.39 8.34 -12.72
C ASN A 31 -17.44 8.21 -13.92
N GLY A 32 -16.25 8.81 -13.87
CA GLY A 32 -15.27 8.68 -14.94
C GLY A 32 -14.45 7.41 -14.83
N THR A 33 -13.62 7.20 -15.86
CA THR A 33 -12.71 6.08 -15.94
C THR A 33 -11.29 6.58 -16.20
N ILE A 34 -10.31 5.94 -15.58
CA ILE A 34 -8.90 6.23 -15.78
C ILE A 34 -8.16 4.92 -16.08
N PHE A 35 -7.40 4.89 -17.17
CA PHE A 35 -6.74 3.66 -17.65
C PHE A 35 -7.68 2.43 -17.79
N GLY A 36 -8.98 2.66 -18.01
CA GLY A 36 -9.99 1.59 -18.11
C GLY A 36 -10.56 1.12 -16.76
N PHE A 37 -10.12 1.68 -15.64
CA PHE A 37 -10.67 1.43 -14.31
C PHE A 37 -11.71 2.50 -13.94
N SER A 38 -12.80 2.08 -13.30
CA SER A 38 -13.78 3.03 -12.75
C SER A 38 -13.21 3.72 -11.50
N GLN A 39 -13.71 4.93 -11.23
CA GLN A 39 -13.36 5.66 -10.02
C GLN A 39 -13.53 4.82 -8.73
N GLN A 40 -14.62 4.06 -8.61
CA GLN A 40 -14.85 3.18 -7.46
C GLN A 40 -13.79 2.09 -7.33
N HIS A 41 -13.39 1.47 -8.44
CA HIS A 41 -12.31 0.48 -8.42
C HIS A 41 -11.00 1.10 -7.92
N CYS A 42 -10.63 2.29 -8.40
CA CYS A 42 -9.42 2.98 -7.93
C CYS A 42 -9.49 3.32 -6.43
N PHE A 43 -10.66 3.69 -5.89
CA PHE A 43 -10.84 3.89 -4.46
C PHE A 43 -10.68 2.59 -3.65
N TYR A 44 -11.27 1.49 -4.10
CA TYR A 44 -11.12 0.20 -3.43
C TYR A 44 -9.67 -0.28 -3.45
N ASP A 45 -8.99 -0.15 -4.58
CA ASP A 45 -7.57 -0.49 -4.69
C ASP A 45 -6.71 0.36 -3.76
N ALA A 46 -6.96 1.68 -3.70
CA ALA A 46 -6.25 2.57 -2.78
C ALA A 46 -6.42 2.14 -1.32
N ILE A 47 -7.65 1.83 -0.89
CA ILE A 47 -7.95 1.38 0.48
C ILE A 47 -7.24 0.07 0.79
N VAL A 48 -7.30 -0.91 -0.10
CA VAL A 48 -6.68 -2.23 0.09
C VAL A 48 -5.16 -2.11 0.16
N LEU A 49 -4.55 -1.33 -0.74
CA LEU A 49 -3.11 -1.11 -0.77
C LEU A 49 -2.61 -0.37 0.47
N GLU A 50 -3.37 0.60 0.98
CA GLU A 50 -3.05 1.30 2.23
C GLU A 50 -3.12 0.35 3.44
N LEU A 51 -4.14 -0.51 3.52
CA LEU A 51 -4.26 -1.53 4.57
C LEU A 51 -3.11 -2.53 4.53
N ILE A 52 -2.70 -2.98 3.34
CA ILE A 52 -1.54 -3.85 3.16
C ILE A 52 -0.25 -3.11 3.57
N SER A 53 -0.11 -1.84 3.21
CA SER A 53 1.03 -1.00 3.57
C SER A 53 1.20 -0.90 5.08
N VAL A 54 0.13 -0.53 5.80
CA VAL A 54 0.15 -0.36 7.25
C VAL A 54 0.39 -1.69 7.95
N SER A 55 -0.30 -2.75 7.55
CA SER A 55 -0.11 -4.09 8.15
C SER A 55 1.32 -4.60 7.94
N ALA A 56 1.87 -4.49 6.73
CA ALA A 56 3.26 -4.84 6.45
C ALA A 56 4.24 -3.96 7.24
N GLY A 57 3.95 -2.66 7.40
CA GLY A 57 4.75 -1.74 8.21
C GLY A 57 4.85 -2.18 9.67
N ILE A 58 3.71 -2.52 10.29
CA ILE A 58 3.64 -3.03 11.66
C ILE A 58 4.40 -4.36 11.79
N CYS A 59 4.16 -5.31 10.87
CA CYS A 59 4.88 -6.59 10.86
C CYS A 59 6.39 -6.41 10.70
N ALA A 60 6.83 -5.45 9.89
CA ALA A 60 8.25 -5.15 9.71
C ALA A 60 8.87 -4.60 11.01
N ILE A 61 8.18 -3.68 11.69
CA ILE A 61 8.62 -3.12 12.98
C ILE A 61 8.72 -4.22 14.03
N TYR A 62 7.68 -5.02 14.21
CA TYR A 62 7.66 -6.13 15.16
C TYR A 62 8.83 -7.10 14.93
N ARG A 63 9.10 -7.44 13.66
CA ARG A 63 10.21 -8.32 13.32
C ARG A 63 11.59 -7.69 13.55
N ARG A 64 11.73 -6.36 13.39
CA ARG A 64 12.98 -5.66 13.74
C ARG A 64 13.25 -5.69 15.24
N GLN A 65 12.20 -5.63 16.07
CA GLN A 65 12.34 -5.72 17.53
C GLN A 65 12.82 -7.12 17.92
N LEU A 66 12.16 -8.17 17.42
CA LEU A 66 12.58 -9.56 17.67
C LEU A 66 14.02 -9.87 17.20
N GLU A 67 14.43 -9.32 16.04
CA GLU A 67 15.81 -9.46 15.54
C GLU A 67 16.85 -8.64 16.33
N ARG A 68 16.42 -7.74 17.22
CA ARG A 68 17.30 -6.92 18.08
C ARG A 68 17.45 -7.49 19.49
N GLU A 69 16.45 -8.22 19.98
CA GLU A 69 16.40 -8.76 21.34
C GLU A 69 16.94 -10.20 21.46
N GLY A 70 17.12 -10.91 20.35
CA GLY A 70 17.74 -12.25 20.29
C GLY A 70 19.14 -12.23 19.71
#